data_AF-A0A8U0V263-F1
#
_entry.id   AF-A0A8U0V263-F1
#
_cell.length_a   1.000
_cell.length_b   1.000
_cell.length_c   1.000
_cell.angle_alpha   90.00
_cell.angle_beta   90.00
_cell.angle_gamma   90.00
#
_symmetry.space_group_name_H-M   'P 1'
#
loop_
_entity.id
_entity.type
_entity.pdbx_description
1 polymer ?
#
loop_
_entity_poly.entity_id
_entity_poly.type
_entity_poly.pdbx_seq_one_letter_code
_entity_poly.pdbx_strand_id
1 'polypeptide(L)'
;MNSTPSPDAPGDPHREVSLRFLGDLEISEDTTVAELKAQAMTLSPSSELVIPSPAFLRAWTMEGQRPSRILRANQQQLKEYKLGRKTEICLEPLEKEENLGPHDVVLRTQMRLPGERAYTPCVDLVWDTARGWTASSLRQRVAYFCSLPVEKIEIAKYFPEKFEWLPISSWNQQLTKRKKKKKQDNLQGAPYYLKDGDTIGIKNLLVEDDEDFSTVRDDLGKETQKQLALGKKSQEALRVPSSDLFSGARIPSRPRAPEASLSIHVGSFR
;
A
#
# COMPACT_ATOMS: atom_id res chain seq x y z
N MET A 1 -39.02 23.13 -19.32
CA MET A 1 -37.56 23.20 -19.56
C MET A 1 -36.97 22.00 -18.87
N ASN A 2 -36.46 21.02 -19.63
CA ASN A 2 -36.07 19.73 -19.07
C ASN A 2 -34.57 19.74 -18.81
N SER A 3 -34.17 19.48 -17.57
CA SER A 3 -32.77 19.22 -17.21
C SER A 3 -32.59 17.70 -17.16
N THR A 4 -31.99 17.14 -18.21
CA THR A 4 -31.55 15.74 -18.24
C THR A 4 -30.46 15.49 -17.21
N PRO A 5 -30.51 14.41 -16.41
CA PRO A 5 -29.36 13.97 -15.63
C PRO A 5 -28.25 13.50 -16.59
N SER A 6 -27.00 13.88 -16.30
CA SER A 6 -25.84 13.38 -17.02
C SER A 6 -25.62 11.88 -16.73
N PRO A 7 -25.22 11.07 -17.72
CA PRO A 7 -25.10 9.63 -17.54
C PRO A 7 -23.96 9.25 -16.60
N ASP A 8 -24.12 8.11 -15.94
CA ASP A 8 -23.18 7.56 -14.96
C ASP A 8 -21.74 7.52 -15.48
N ALA A 9 -20.82 8.09 -14.71
CA ALA A 9 -19.41 7.77 -14.86
C ALA A 9 -19.20 6.30 -14.46
N PRO A 10 -18.45 5.49 -15.23
CA PRO A 10 -18.25 4.09 -14.92
C PRO A 10 -17.63 3.93 -13.54
N GLY A 11 -18.34 3.20 -12.68
CA GLY A 11 -18.10 3.17 -11.23
C GLY A 11 -16.70 2.70 -10.85
N ASP A 12 -16.15 3.30 -9.79
CA ASP A 12 -14.82 2.98 -9.28
C ASP A 12 -14.77 1.57 -8.64
N PRO A 13 -14.04 0.57 -9.22
CA PRO A 13 -13.95 -0.77 -8.64
C PRO A 13 -12.97 -0.85 -7.47
N HIS A 14 -12.08 0.13 -7.32
CA HIS A 14 -11.60 0.48 -6.00
C HIS A 14 -12.69 1.33 -5.39
N ARG A 15 -13.67 0.69 -4.73
CA ARG A 15 -14.51 1.40 -3.77
C ARG A 15 -13.56 2.07 -2.79
N GLU A 16 -13.32 3.38 -2.97
CA GLU A 16 -12.57 4.20 -2.02
C GLU A 16 -13.43 4.16 -0.77
N VAL A 17 -13.08 3.22 0.13
CA VAL A 17 -13.92 2.82 1.26
C VAL A 17 -14.06 4.08 2.09
N SER A 18 -15.23 4.71 1.99
CA SER A 18 -15.38 6.12 2.34
C SER A 18 -15.13 6.25 3.83
N LEU A 19 -13.94 6.74 4.18
CA LEU A 19 -13.44 6.69 5.55
C LEU A 19 -14.31 7.59 6.42
N ARG A 20 -15.19 6.97 7.21
CA ARG A 20 -16.03 7.69 8.17
C ARG A 20 -15.20 7.96 9.41
N PHE A 21 -14.88 9.22 9.65
CA PHE A 21 -14.30 9.64 10.92
C PHE A 21 -15.30 9.35 12.06
N LEU A 22 -14.85 8.60 13.08
CA LEU A 22 -15.66 8.20 14.22
C LEU A 22 -15.50 9.13 15.44
N GLY A 23 -14.46 9.98 15.45
CA GLY A 23 -14.07 10.81 16.59
C GLY A 23 -12.65 10.50 17.07
N ASP A 24 -12.15 11.36 17.95
CA ASP A 24 -10.90 11.15 18.67
C ASP A 24 -11.15 10.31 19.93
N LEU A 25 -10.21 9.43 20.28
CA LEU A 25 -10.28 8.57 21.46
C LEU A 25 -9.02 8.73 22.32
N GLU A 26 -9.18 9.13 23.58
CA GLU A 26 -8.12 9.07 24.58
C GLU A 26 -8.13 7.69 25.24
N ILE A 27 -7.08 6.90 25.00
CA ILE A 27 -6.97 5.51 25.45
C ILE A 27 -5.58 5.25 26.06
N SER A 28 -5.51 4.41 27.10
CA SER A 28 -4.24 4.06 27.74
C SER A 28 -3.43 3.10 26.85
N GLU A 29 -2.10 3.18 26.93
CA GLU A 29 -1.21 2.26 26.22
C GLU A 29 -1.24 0.82 26.79
N ASP A 30 -1.72 0.66 28.03
CA ASP A 30 -1.97 -0.63 28.68
C ASP A 30 -3.28 -1.29 28.24
N THR A 31 -4.15 -0.57 27.55
CA THR A 31 -5.43 -1.08 27.04
C THR A 31 -5.19 -2.11 25.93
N THR A 32 -6.06 -3.11 25.83
CA THR A 32 -5.99 -4.16 24.80
C THR A 32 -6.60 -3.71 23.48
N VAL A 33 -6.23 -4.40 22.39
CA VAL A 33 -6.85 -4.20 21.07
C VAL A 33 -8.37 -4.49 21.10
N ALA A 34 -8.84 -5.43 21.92
CA ALA A 34 -10.27 -5.71 22.14
C ALA A 34 -11.01 -4.50 22.74
N GLU A 35 -10.43 -3.90 23.77
CA GLU A 35 -11.02 -2.75 24.47
C GLU A 35 -11.01 -1.49 23.59
N LEU A 36 -9.95 -1.27 22.79
CA LEU A 36 -9.94 -0.23 21.76
C LEU A 36 -11.10 -0.39 20.77
N LYS A 37 -11.27 -1.60 20.22
CA LYS A 37 -12.37 -1.91 19.29
C LYS A 37 -13.73 -1.73 19.96
N ALA A 38 -13.89 -2.18 21.22
CA ALA A 38 -15.11 -2.01 22.00
C ALA A 38 -15.46 -0.54 22.29
N GLN A 39 -14.49 0.28 22.67
CA GLN A 39 -14.69 1.72 22.88
C GLN A 39 -15.11 2.41 21.59
N ALA A 40 -14.43 2.12 20.47
CA ALA A 40 -14.78 2.70 19.17
C ALA A 40 -16.18 2.25 18.66
N MET A 41 -16.66 1.06 19.02
CA MET A 41 -18.05 0.66 18.76
C MET A 41 -19.06 1.59 19.46
N THR A 42 -18.74 2.13 20.65
CA THR A 42 -19.63 3.08 21.34
C THR A 42 -19.66 4.47 20.68
N LEU A 43 -18.62 4.84 19.91
CA LEU A 43 -18.56 6.09 19.14
C LEU A 43 -19.42 6.06 17.87
N SER A 44 -19.93 4.89 17.46
CA SER A 44 -20.71 4.72 16.22
C SER A 44 -22.18 4.29 16.46
N PRO A 45 -22.96 5.00 17.30
CA PRO A 45 -24.34 4.61 17.64
C PRO A 45 -25.33 4.77 16.48
N SER A 46 -24.89 5.30 15.34
CA SER A 46 -25.67 5.53 14.11
C SER A 46 -25.12 4.75 12.90
N SER A 47 -24.44 3.62 13.15
CA SER A 47 -24.04 2.70 12.09
C SER A 47 -25.21 1.79 11.69
N GLU A 48 -25.51 1.71 10.40
CA GLU A 48 -26.45 0.70 9.86
C GLU A 48 -25.90 -0.73 10.03
N LEU A 49 -24.57 -0.89 10.15
CA LEU A 49 -23.95 -2.15 10.51
C LEU A 49 -24.03 -2.41 12.02
N VAL A 50 -24.84 -3.40 12.39
CA VAL A 50 -24.80 -4.06 13.69
C VAL A 50 -23.55 -4.95 13.75
N ILE A 51 -22.50 -4.49 14.43
CA ILE A 51 -21.28 -5.25 14.68
C ILE A 51 -21.50 -6.10 15.96
N PRO A 52 -21.51 -7.45 15.90
CA PRO A 52 -21.90 -8.28 17.05
C PRO A 52 -20.90 -8.25 18.21
N SER A 53 -19.61 -8.17 17.92
CA SER A 53 -18.54 -8.14 18.92
C SER A 53 -17.29 -7.44 18.36
N PRO A 54 -16.35 -7.01 19.22
CA PRO A 54 -15.05 -6.49 18.80
C PRO A 54 -14.24 -7.45 17.92
N ALA A 55 -14.53 -8.75 17.92
CA ALA A 55 -13.85 -9.71 17.05
C ALA A 55 -14.25 -9.58 15.56
N PHE A 56 -15.39 -8.96 15.26
CA PHE A 56 -15.84 -8.65 13.88
C PHE A 56 -15.24 -7.35 13.32
N LEU A 57 -14.26 -6.74 14.01
CA LEU A 57 -13.53 -5.57 13.54
C LEU A 57 -12.05 -5.92 13.34
N ARG A 58 -11.51 -5.61 12.16
CA ARG A 58 -10.06 -5.49 11.97
C ARG A 58 -9.63 -4.06 12.26
N ALA A 59 -8.54 -3.90 12.98
CA ALA A 59 -7.95 -2.59 13.25
C ALA A 59 -6.66 -2.38 12.46
N TRP A 60 -6.55 -1.24 11.77
CA TRP A 60 -5.40 -0.86 10.95
C TRP A 60 -4.80 0.45 11.43
N THR A 61 -3.48 0.56 11.54
CA THR A 61 -2.82 1.88 11.58
C THR A 61 -2.83 2.49 10.19
N MET A 62 -3.15 3.78 10.07
CA MET A 62 -3.15 4.50 8.80
C MET A 62 -1.83 5.25 8.58
N GLU A 63 -1.40 5.31 7.32
CA GLU A 63 -0.22 6.04 6.84
C GLU A 63 -0.59 6.73 5.53
N GLY A 64 -0.64 8.07 5.53
CA GLY A 64 -1.05 8.83 4.34
C GLY A 64 -2.45 8.47 3.81
N GLN A 65 -3.43 8.31 4.71
CA GLN A 65 -4.80 7.84 4.41
C GLN A 65 -4.89 6.41 3.83
N ARG A 66 -3.83 5.58 3.97
CA ARG A 66 -3.82 4.17 3.55
C ARG A 66 -3.61 3.22 4.74
N PRO A 67 -4.30 2.06 4.82
CA PRO A 67 -3.98 1.03 5.81
C PRO A 67 -2.54 0.53 5.66
N SER A 68 -1.77 0.48 6.75
CA SER A 68 -0.33 0.14 6.70
C SER A 68 0.09 -1.05 7.58
N ARG A 69 -0.55 -1.27 8.74
CA ARG A 69 -0.29 -2.40 9.65
C ARG A 69 -1.57 -2.80 10.40
N ILE A 70 -1.81 -4.10 10.53
CA ILE A 70 -2.90 -4.64 11.35
C ILE A 70 -2.50 -4.64 12.84
N LEU A 71 -3.41 -4.19 13.71
CA LEU A 71 -3.37 -4.43 15.15
C LEU A 71 -4.00 -5.81 15.41
N ARG A 72 -3.14 -6.81 15.53
CA ARG A 72 -3.48 -8.23 15.67
C ARG A 72 -3.86 -8.57 17.11
N ALA A 73 -4.22 -9.83 17.35
CA ALA A 73 -4.37 -10.43 18.68
C ALA A 73 -5.15 -9.55 19.68
N ASN A 74 -6.47 -9.72 19.73
CA ASN A 74 -7.38 -8.90 20.55
C ASN A 74 -6.97 -8.71 22.03
N GLN A 75 -6.20 -9.63 22.62
CA GLN A 75 -5.71 -9.54 24.02
C GLN A 75 -4.37 -8.81 24.19
N GLN A 76 -3.72 -8.38 23.10
CA GLN A 76 -2.41 -7.72 23.14
C GLN A 76 -2.56 -6.23 23.49
N GLN A 77 -1.62 -5.68 24.26
CA GLN A 77 -1.66 -4.28 24.73
C GLN A 77 -1.15 -3.30 23.66
N LEU A 78 -1.75 -2.10 23.57
CA LEU A 78 -1.41 -1.11 22.55
C LEU A 78 0.05 -0.65 22.59
N LYS A 79 0.68 -0.60 23.77
CA LYS A 79 2.11 -0.26 23.93
C LYS A 79 3.06 -1.17 23.14
N GLU A 80 2.69 -2.44 22.94
CA GLU A 80 3.51 -3.41 22.19
C GLU A 80 3.60 -3.05 20.70
N TYR A 81 2.58 -2.38 20.16
CA TYR A 81 2.54 -1.90 18.78
C TYR A 81 3.39 -0.65 18.53
N LYS A 82 3.86 0.01 19.60
CA LYS A 82 4.65 1.26 19.56
C LYS A 82 3.94 2.37 18.79
N LEU A 83 2.65 2.54 19.08
CA LEU A 83 1.83 3.60 18.48
C LEU A 83 2.35 4.98 18.87
N GLY A 84 2.24 5.95 17.96
CA GLY A 84 2.56 7.34 18.23
C GLY A 84 1.42 8.06 18.93
N ARG A 85 1.70 9.22 19.53
CA ARG A 85 0.73 10.03 20.29
C ARG A 85 -0.54 10.44 19.52
N LYS A 86 -0.50 10.40 18.19
CA LYS A 86 -1.62 10.71 17.28
C LYS A 86 -1.63 9.72 16.12
N THR A 87 -1.68 8.43 16.41
CA THR A 87 -1.82 7.40 15.38
C THR A 87 -3.28 7.32 14.92
N GLU A 88 -3.53 7.59 13.65
CA GLU A 88 -4.81 7.31 13.00
C GLU A 88 -5.03 5.79 12.94
N ILE A 89 -6.19 5.33 13.41
CA ILE A 89 -6.59 3.92 13.38
C ILE A 89 -7.91 3.81 12.61
N CYS A 90 -7.93 2.97 11.58
CA CYS A 90 -9.13 2.60 10.83
C CYS A 90 -9.68 1.27 11.35
N LEU A 91 -11.01 1.17 11.45
CA LEU A 91 -11.72 -0.04 11.83
C LEU A 91 -12.52 -0.53 10.64
N GLU A 92 -12.19 -1.74 10.19
CA GLU A 92 -12.78 -2.41 9.03
C GLU A 92 -13.72 -3.52 9.53
N PRO A 93 -15.05 -3.41 9.31
CA PRO A 93 -15.99 -4.47 9.62
C PRO A 93 -15.75 -5.73 8.78
N LEU A 94 -15.85 -6.88 9.43
CA LEU A 94 -15.65 -8.20 8.83
C LEU A 94 -16.95 -9.01 8.88
N GLU A 95 -17.13 -9.91 7.90
CA GLU A 95 -18.25 -10.86 7.86
C GLU A 95 -18.17 -11.95 8.92
N LYS A 96 -16.98 -12.16 9.51
CA LYS A 96 -16.68 -13.20 10.50
C LYS A 96 -15.63 -12.72 11.50
N GLU A 97 -15.55 -13.40 12.64
CA GLU A 97 -14.55 -13.09 13.66
C GLU A 97 -13.10 -13.22 13.15
N GLU A 98 -12.29 -12.22 13.47
CA GLU A 98 -10.87 -12.18 13.16
C GLU A 98 -10.06 -13.09 14.08
N ASN A 99 -9.46 -14.12 13.49
CA ASN A 99 -8.53 -15.02 14.16
C ASN A 99 -7.27 -15.16 13.29
N LEU A 100 -6.44 -14.10 13.28
CA LEU A 100 -5.14 -14.10 12.60
C LEU A 100 -4.03 -14.64 13.51
N GLY A 101 -3.31 -15.65 13.04
CA GLY A 101 -2.10 -16.15 13.67
C GLY A 101 -0.90 -15.19 13.57
N PRO A 102 0.20 -15.46 14.28
CA PRO A 102 1.41 -14.64 14.27
C PRO A 102 2.18 -14.68 12.94
N HIS A 103 1.90 -15.66 12.08
CA HIS A 103 2.52 -15.84 10.76
C HIS A 103 1.56 -15.59 9.59
N ASP A 104 0.28 -15.31 9.86
CA ASP A 104 -0.69 -15.00 8.81
C ASP A 104 -0.45 -13.60 8.26
N VAL A 105 -0.48 -13.43 6.95
CA VAL A 105 -0.45 -12.13 6.27
C VAL A 105 -1.76 -11.92 5.55
N VAL A 106 -2.38 -10.74 5.68
CA VAL A 106 -3.61 -10.40 4.96
C VAL A 106 -3.26 -9.57 3.74
N LEU A 107 -3.52 -10.11 2.56
CA LEU A 107 -3.29 -9.45 1.27
C LEU A 107 -4.62 -9.11 0.60
N ARG A 108 -4.71 -7.93 -0.02
CA ARG A 108 -5.90 -7.49 -0.75
C ARG A 108 -5.83 -8.03 -2.18
N THR A 109 -6.51 -9.14 -2.45
CA THR A 109 -6.47 -9.75 -3.78
C THR A 109 -7.52 -9.18 -4.73
N GLN A 110 -7.17 -9.07 -6.01
CA GLN A 110 -8.09 -8.65 -7.07
C GLN A 110 -7.90 -9.54 -8.30
N MET A 111 -9.00 -10.03 -8.89
CA MET A 111 -8.95 -10.82 -10.12
C MET A 111 -9.06 -9.88 -11.34
N ARG A 112 -8.25 -10.14 -12.37
CA ARG A 112 -8.33 -9.45 -13.66
C ARG A 112 -9.68 -9.76 -14.32
N LEU A 113 -10.35 -8.73 -14.82
CA LEU A 113 -11.57 -8.89 -15.62
C LEU A 113 -11.18 -9.27 -17.06
N PRO A 114 -11.70 -10.38 -17.63
CA PRO A 114 -11.41 -10.79 -19.00
C PRO A 114 -11.78 -9.72 -20.03
N GLY A 115 -10.88 -9.44 -20.97
CA GLY A 115 -11.04 -8.46 -22.04
C GLY A 115 -10.84 -7.01 -21.60
N GLU A 116 -10.59 -6.75 -20.31
CA GLU A 116 -10.62 -5.40 -19.74
C GLU A 116 -9.32 -5.03 -19.02
N ARG A 117 -8.86 -3.79 -19.20
CA ARG A 117 -7.77 -3.20 -18.37
C ARG A 117 -8.28 -2.73 -17.00
N ALA A 118 -8.99 -3.62 -16.30
CA ALA A 118 -9.66 -3.41 -15.02
C ALA A 118 -9.55 -4.67 -14.11
N TYR A 119 -10.05 -4.57 -12.88
CA TYR A 119 -10.00 -5.63 -11.86
C TYR A 119 -11.31 -5.68 -11.08
N THR A 120 -11.60 -6.84 -10.48
CA THR A 120 -12.66 -6.99 -9.48
C THR A 120 -12.40 -6.14 -8.24
N PRO A 121 -13.43 -5.88 -7.40
CA PRO A 121 -13.23 -5.40 -6.04
C PRO A 121 -12.23 -6.26 -5.25
N CYS A 122 -11.57 -5.65 -4.27
CA CYS A 122 -10.63 -6.34 -3.40
C CYS A 122 -11.33 -7.40 -2.53
N VAL A 123 -10.71 -8.58 -2.41
CA VAL A 123 -11.10 -9.64 -1.48
C VAL A 123 -9.88 -10.03 -0.64
N ASP A 124 -10.05 -10.17 0.67
CA ASP A 124 -8.94 -10.49 1.57
C ASP A 124 -8.50 -11.95 1.44
N LEU A 125 -7.21 -12.14 1.20
CA LEU A 125 -6.54 -13.44 1.27
C LEU A 125 -5.65 -13.50 2.52
N VAL A 126 -5.99 -14.40 3.44
CA VAL A 126 -5.09 -14.77 4.53
C VAL A 126 -4.08 -15.81 4.02
N TRP A 127 -2.78 -15.50 4.14
CA TRP A 127 -1.67 -16.36 3.73
C TRP A 127 -0.78 -16.69 4.94
N ASP A 128 -0.73 -17.98 5.31
CA ASP A 128 0.20 -18.49 6.31
C ASP A 128 1.64 -18.48 5.78
N THR A 129 2.50 -17.68 6.41
CA THR A 129 3.93 -17.55 6.07
C THR A 129 4.87 -18.41 6.91
N ALA A 130 4.36 -19.26 7.82
CA ALA A 130 5.18 -20.18 8.62
C ALA A 130 5.99 -21.14 7.75
N ARG A 131 5.49 -21.45 6.54
CA ARG A 131 6.18 -22.26 5.51
C ARG A 131 7.17 -21.48 4.64
N GLY A 132 7.35 -20.19 4.90
CA GLY A 132 8.28 -19.30 4.22
C GLY A 132 7.62 -18.32 3.25
N TRP A 133 8.22 -17.14 3.17
CA TRP A 133 7.78 -15.99 2.38
C TRP A 133 8.18 -16.07 0.90
N THR A 134 7.86 -17.16 0.21
CA THR A 134 8.31 -17.40 -1.18
C THR A 134 7.27 -17.04 -2.23
N ALA A 135 7.73 -16.70 -3.45
CA ALA A 135 6.84 -16.54 -4.60
C ALA A 135 6.01 -17.81 -4.87
N SER A 136 6.62 -18.98 -4.64
CA SER A 136 5.98 -20.28 -4.84
C SER A 136 4.87 -20.55 -3.83
N SER A 137 5.11 -20.31 -2.54
CA SER A 137 4.10 -20.52 -1.49
C SER A 137 2.95 -19.51 -1.56
N LEU A 138 3.22 -18.25 -1.92
CA LEU A 138 2.17 -17.27 -2.20
C LEU A 138 1.33 -17.70 -3.41
N ARG A 139 1.96 -18.09 -4.53
CA ARG A 139 1.24 -18.51 -5.74
C ARG A 139 0.39 -19.75 -5.49
N GLN A 140 0.88 -20.75 -4.75
CA GLN A 140 0.09 -21.90 -4.32
C GLN A 140 -1.14 -21.49 -3.50
N ARG A 141 -0.98 -20.54 -2.57
CA ARG A 141 -2.10 -20.03 -1.76
C ARG A 141 -3.13 -19.27 -2.59
N VAL A 142 -2.69 -18.44 -3.53
CA VAL A 142 -3.57 -17.71 -4.46
C VAL A 142 -4.31 -18.66 -5.40
N ALA A 143 -3.62 -19.65 -5.99
CA ALA A 143 -4.21 -20.64 -6.87
C ALA A 143 -5.32 -21.43 -6.18
N TYR A 144 -5.06 -21.89 -4.94
CA TYR A 144 -6.07 -22.53 -4.09
C TYR A 144 -7.27 -21.62 -3.84
N PHE A 145 -7.03 -20.34 -3.48
CA PHE A 145 -8.09 -19.36 -3.23
C PHE A 145 -8.97 -19.11 -4.46
N CYS A 146 -8.37 -19.03 -5.65
CA CYS A 146 -9.09 -18.85 -6.91
C CYS A 146 -9.69 -20.14 -7.49
N SER A 147 -9.44 -21.31 -6.89
CA SER A 147 -9.77 -22.63 -7.45
C SER A 147 -9.19 -22.86 -8.87
N LEU A 148 -7.97 -22.38 -9.12
CA LEU A 148 -7.27 -22.48 -10.40
C LEU A 148 -5.97 -23.30 -10.27
N PRO A 149 -5.47 -23.95 -11.34
CA PRO A 149 -4.14 -24.55 -11.35
C PRO A 149 -3.03 -23.51 -11.12
N VAL A 150 -1.96 -23.89 -10.42
CA VAL A 150 -0.82 -23.01 -10.09
C VAL A 150 -0.08 -22.51 -11.33
N GLU A 151 -0.06 -23.33 -12.38
CA GLU A 151 0.53 -23.06 -13.69
C GLU A 151 -0.37 -22.19 -14.58
N LYS A 152 -1.60 -21.90 -14.11
CA LYS A 152 -2.62 -21.15 -14.82
C LYS A 152 -3.01 -19.84 -14.13
N ILE A 153 -2.19 -19.41 -13.19
CA ILE A 153 -2.30 -18.07 -12.62
C ILE A 153 -0.98 -17.31 -12.70
N GLU A 154 -1.11 -16.00 -12.87
CA GLU A 154 -0.05 -15.06 -12.58
C GLU A 154 -0.48 -14.08 -11.50
N ILE A 155 0.51 -13.54 -10.80
CA ILE A 155 0.29 -12.63 -9.68
C ILE A 155 1.28 -11.47 -9.75
N ALA A 156 0.82 -10.26 -9.44
CA ALA A 156 1.65 -9.06 -9.35
C ALA A 156 1.32 -8.26 -8.09
N LYS A 157 2.34 -7.64 -7.46
CA LYS A 157 2.11 -6.64 -6.40
C LYS A 157 1.87 -5.28 -7.04
N TYR A 158 0.84 -4.57 -6.57
CA TYR A 158 0.60 -3.17 -6.91
C TYR A 158 1.40 -2.23 -5.99
N PHE A 159 1.94 -1.15 -6.57
CA PHE A 159 2.61 -0.06 -5.88
C PHE A 159 1.83 1.25 -6.12
N PRO A 160 0.84 1.57 -5.26
CA PRO A 160 -0.10 2.68 -5.47
C PRO A 160 0.53 4.08 -5.33
N GLU A 161 1.79 4.19 -4.92
CA GLU A 161 2.58 5.45 -4.94
C GLU A 161 3.13 5.76 -6.35
N LYS A 162 3.26 4.73 -7.20
CA LYS A 162 3.85 4.82 -8.55
C LYS A 162 2.89 4.42 -9.67
N PHE A 163 1.73 3.87 -9.32
CA PHE A 163 0.80 3.23 -10.26
C PHE A 163 1.47 2.09 -11.05
N GLU A 164 2.36 1.35 -10.39
CA GLU A 164 3.16 0.27 -10.99
C GLU A 164 2.71 -1.09 -10.49
N TRP A 165 2.60 -2.05 -11.40
CA TRP A 165 2.42 -3.46 -11.08
C TRP A 165 3.75 -4.19 -11.28
N LEU A 166 4.14 -5.01 -10.31
CA LEU A 166 5.36 -5.78 -10.35
C LEU A 166 5.04 -7.29 -10.31
N PRO A 167 5.15 -8.00 -11.44
CA PRO A 167 4.92 -9.43 -11.50
C PRO A 167 5.78 -10.21 -10.50
N ILE A 168 5.14 -11.08 -9.71
CA ILE A 168 5.77 -11.98 -8.75
C ILE A 168 6.05 -13.30 -9.46
N SER A 169 7.11 -13.31 -10.26
CA SER A 169 7.62 -14.50 -10.92
C SER A 169 8.34 -15.41 -9.92
N SER A 170 7.87 -16.64 -9.73
CA SER A 170 8.71 -17.70 -9.14
C SER A 170 9.84 -18.03 -10.12
N TRP A 171 11.10 -17.95 -9.68
CA TRP A 171 12.32 -18.03 -10.52
C TRP A 171 12.54 -19.38 -11.27
N ASN A 172 11.59 -20.31 -11.22
CA ASN A 172 11.75 -21.69 -11.67
C ASN A 172 11.66 -21.91 -13.19
N GLN A 173 11.38 -20.89 -14.00
CA GLN A 173 11.24 -21.02 -15.47
C GLN A 173 12.54 -20.84 -16.29
N GLN A 174 13.65 -20.34 -15.71
CA GLN A 174 14.91 -20.17 -16.44
C GLN A 174 16.12 -20.88 -15.80
N LEU A 175 16.13 -22.22 -15.95
CA LEU A 175 17.35 -23.04 -15.83
C LEU A 175 18.28 -22.85 -17.04
N THR A 176 18.63 -21.59 -17.37
CA THR A 176 19.57 -21.25 -18.44
C THR A 176 20.72 -20.37 -17.95
N LYS A 177 21.77 -21.05 -17.48
CA LYS A 177 23.18 -20.65 -17.63
C LYS A 177 23.57 -19.21 -17.25
N ARG A 178 23.76 -18.95 -15.94
CA ARG A 178 25.02 -18.40 -15.39
C ARG A 178 24.99 -18.35 -13.86
N LYS A 179 26.14 -18.62 -13.21
CA LYS A 179 26.33 -18.47 -11.76
C LYS A 179 26.05 -17.02 -11.34
N LYS A 180 24.85 -16.73 -10.84
CA LYS A 180 24.51 -15.49 -10.13
C LYS A 180 23.97 -15.88 -8.76
N LYS A 181 24.54 -15.26 -7.73
CA LYS A 181 24.28 -15.51 -6.29
C LYS A 181 22.79 -15.76 -6.04
N LYS A 182 22.44 -16.91 -5.44
CA LYS A 182 21.06 -17.35 -5.11
C LYS A 182 20.29 -16.19 -4.47
N LYS A 183 19.59 -15.40 -5.28
CA LYS A 183 18.89 -14.20 -4.81
C LYS A 183 17.70 -14.71 -4.01
N GLN A 184 17.61 -14.25 -2.77
CA GLN A 184 16.68 -14.78 -1.78
C GLN A 184 15.26 -14.67 -2.31
N ASP A 185 14.56 -15.80 -2.45
CA ASP A 185 13.15 -15.90 -2.83
C ASP A 185 12.27 -15.51 -1.63
N ASN A 186 12.57 -14.37 -0.99
CA ASN A 186 11.86 -13.82 0.15
C ASN A 186 11.14 -12.53 -0.26
N LEU A 187 9.80 -12.59 -0.29
CA LEU A 187 8.94 -11.48 -0.67
C LEU A 187 8.96 -10.31 0.31
N GLN A 188 9.43 -10.48 1.56
CA GLN A 188 9.66 -9.36 2.49
C GLN A 188 10.79 -8.42 2.06
N GLY A 189 11.70 -8.90 1.19
CA GLY A 189 12.84 -8.14 0.71
C GLY A 189 12.60 -7.42 -0.61
N ALA A 190 13.62 -6.70 -1.06
CA ALA A 190 13.63 -6.09 -2.38
C ALA A 190 13.50 -7.14 -3.51
N PRO A 191 12.63 -6.94 -4.51
CA PRO A 191 11.95 -5.69 -4.83
C PRO A 191 10.54 -5.53 -4.23
N TYR A 192 9.96 -6.58 -3.63
CA TYR A 192 8.53 -6.63 -3.34
C TYR A 192 8.15 -5.94 -2.02
N TYR A 193 8.94 -6.12 -0.96
CA TYR A 193 8.65 -5.60 0.39
C TYR A 193 7.21 -5.90 0.83
N LEU A 194 6.80 -7.16 0.70
CA LEU A 194 5.44 -7.61 0.91
C LEU A 194 5.06 -7.56 2.40
N LYS A 195 3.90 -6.98 2.71
CA LYS A 195 3.33 -6.76 4.05
C LYS A 195 1.81 -6.86 4.04
N ASP A 196 1.19 -6.77 5.22
CA ASP A 196 -0.27 -6.70 5.34
C ASP A 196 -0.86 -5.51 4.56
N GLY A 197 -2.03 -5.72 3.97
CA GLY A 197 -2.77 -4.71 3.20
C GLY A 197 -2.26 -4.50 1.77
N ASP A 198 -1.09 -5.03 1.41
CA ASP A 198 -0.59 -4.97 0.03
C ASP A 198 -1.58 -5.61 -0.95
N THR A 199 -1.73 -4.96 -2.10
CA THR A 199 -2.65 -5.40 -3.15
C THR A 199 -1.97 -6.35 -4.13
N ILE A 200 -2.58 -7.51 -4.37
CA ILE A 200 -2.14 -8.55 -5.30
C ILE A 200 -3.16 -8.69 -6.44
N GLY A 201 -2.73 -8.34 -7.64
CA GLY A 201 -3.49 -8.57 -8.87
C GLY A 201 -3.26 -10.00 -9.35
N ILE A 202 -4.32 -10.66 -9.79
CA ILE A 202 -4.34 -12.07 -10.19
C ILE A 202 -4.85 -12.16 -11.63
N LYS A 203 -4.10 -12.83 -12.51
CA LYS A 203 -4.54 -13.17 -13.87
C LYS A 203 -4.86 -14.65 -13.99
N ASN A 204 -5.83 -14.98 -14.84
CA ASN A 204 -6.21 -16.34 -15.18
C ASN A 204 -5.76 -16.69 -16.60
N LEU A 205 -4.65 -17.45 -16.71
CA LEU A 205 -4.04 -17.88 -17.98
C LEU A 205 -4.84 -18.96 -18.74
N LEU A 206 -6.06 -19.28 -18.29
CA LEU A 206 -7.02 -20.03 -19.09
C LEU A 206 -7.88 -19.11 -19.98
N VAL A 207 -7.84 -17.80 -19.75
CA VAL A 207 -8.66 -16.81 -20.45
C VAL A 207 -7.79 -15.81 -21.19
N GLU A 208 -6.73 -15.29 -20.55
CA GLU A 208 -5.84 -14.28 -21.13
C GLU A 208 -4.38 -14.56 -20.78
N ASP A 209 -3.50 -14.44 -21.78
CA ASP A 209 -2.05 -14.71 -21.71
C ASP A 209 -1.25 -13.43 -22.03
N ASP A 210 -1.74 -12.29 -21.54
CA ASP A 210 -1.09 -10.98 -21.69
C ASP A 210 -0.25 -10.62 -20.45
N GLU A 211 0.88 -9.96 -20.67
CA GLU A 211 1.82 -9.59 -19.61
C GLU A 211 1.44 -8.27 -18.89
N ASP A 212 0.43 -7.52 -19.36
CA ASP A 212 0.10 -6.18 -18.83
C ASP A 212 -0.85 -6.24 -17.64
N PHE A 213 -0.31 -6.11 -16.44
CA PHE A 213 -1.12 -5.98 -15.21
C PHE A 213 -1.76 -4.60 -15.04
N SER A 214 -1.39 -3.59 -15.83
CA SER A 214 -1.87 -2.23 -15.61
C SER A 214 -3.32 -1.99 -16.02
N THR A 215 -3.82 -0.84 -15.59
CA THR A 215 -5.18 -0.34 -15.79
C THR A 215 -5.17 1.05 -16.44
N VAL A 216 -6.30 1.46 -17.02
CA VAL A 216 -6.47 2.83 -17.54
C VAL A 216 -6.23 3.90 -16.46
N ARG A 217 -6.54 3.58 -15.19
CA ARG A 217 -6.29 4.45 -14.04
C ARG A 217 -4.79 4.63 -13.78
N ASP A 218 -4.00 3.58 -13.97
CA ASP A 218 -2.55 3.65 -13.75
C ASP A 218 -1.88 4.59 -14.75
N ASP A 219 -2.37 4.58 -15.99
CA ASP A 219 -1.89 5.48 -17.04
C ASP A 219 -2.23 6.95 -16.71
N LEU A 220 -3.46 7.22 -16.25
CA LEU A 220 -3.91 8.54 -15.79
C LEU A 220 -3.13 9.02 -14.54
N GLY A 221 -2.87 8.13 -13.59
CA GLY A 221 -2.09 8.42 -12.38
C GLY A 221 -0.65 8.79 -12.71
N LYS A 222 0.01 8.01 -13.58
CA LYS A 222 1.35 8.32 -14.10
C LYS A 222 1.38 9.65 -14.84
N GLU A 223 0.39 9.92 -15.68
CA GLU A 223 0.33 11.17 -16.46
C GLU A 223 0.14 12.39 -15.54
N THR A 224 -0.75 12.30 -14.55
CA THR A 224 -0.92 13.32 -13.52
C THR A 224 0.38 13.57 -12.75
N GLN A 225 1.11 12.52 -12.35
CA GLN A 225 2.42 12.65 -11.70
C GLN A 225 3.47 13.34 -12.59
N LYS A 226 3.54 12.99 -13.88
CA LYS A 226 4.44 13.67 -14.84
C LYS A 226 4.12 15.16 -14.97
N GLN A 227 2.84 15.51 -15.11
CA GLN A 227 2.41 16.91 -15.24
C GLN A 227 2.75 17.72 -13.99
N LEU A 228 2.54 17.17 -12.79
CA LEU A 228 2.97 17.80 -11.53
C LEU A 228 4.50 17.97 -11.43
N ALA A 229 5.28 17.01 -11.93
CA ALA A 229 6.74 17.10 -11.98
C ALA A 229 7.23 18.15 -12.99
N LEU A 230 6.55 18.32 -14.12
CA LEU A 230 6.85 19.34 -15.13
C LEU A 230 6.43 20.74 -14.67
N GLY A 231 5.26 20.88 -14.03
CA GLY A 231 4.78 22.16 -13.47
C GLY A 231 5.71 22.72 -12.39
N LYS A 232 6.24 21.85 -11.51
CA LYS A 232 7.26 22.24 -10.53
C LYS A 232 8.54 22.75 -11.19
N LYS A 233 9.05 22.04 -12.22
CA LYS A 233 10.20 22.49 -13.01
C LYS A 233 9.96 23.84 -13.71
N SER A 234 8.74 24.11 -14.16
CA SER A 234 8.38 25.40 -14.76
C SER A 234 8.37 26.55 -13.75
N GLN A 235 7.79 26.36 -12.55
CA GLN A 235 7.84 27.37 -11.49
C GLN A 235 9.26 27.63 -10.97
N GLU A 236 10.11 26.60 -10.93
CA GLU A 236 11.51 26.71 -10.52
C GLU A 236 12.36 27.42 -11.60
N ALA A 237 12.05 27.20 -12.89
CA ALA A 237 12.62 27.95 -14.01
C ALA A 237 12.10 29.40 -14.14
N LEU A 238 10.95 29.73 -13.53
CA LEU A 238 10.42 31.10 -13.45
C LEU A 238 11.01 31.91 -12.29
N ARG A 239 11.78 31.30 -11.38
CA ARG A 239 12.60 32.02 -10.38
C ARG A 239 13.92 32.52 -10.96
N VAL A 240 13.86 33.18 -12.13
CA VAL A 240 14.94 34.05 -12.60
C VAL A 240 14.83 35.36 -11.82
N PRO A 241 15.90 35.86 -11.17
CA PRO A 241 15.86 37.16 -10.53
C PRO A 241 15.70 38.25 -11.60
N SER A 242 14.50 38.85 -11.66
CA SER A 242 14.24 40.01 -12.51
C SER A 242 15.16 41.16 -12.11
N SER A 243 16.03 41.59 -13.02
CA SER A 243 16.91 42.73 -12.85
C SER A 243 16.22 44.02 -13.32
N ASP A 244 16.04 44.96 -12.39
CA ASP A 244 16.04 46.42 -12.62
C ASP A 244 16.18 47.09 -11.23
N LEU A 245 17.28 47.79 -10.91
CA LEU A 245 17.48 49.24 -11.12
C LEU A 245 16.28 50.04 -10.54
N PHE A 246 16.34 50.72 -9.39
CA PHE A 246 17.33 51.67 -8.83
C PHE A 246 17.15 51.77 -7.29
N SER A 247 18.02 52.31 -6.43
CA SER A 247 19.43 52.76 -6.45
C SER A 247 19.89 53.01 -4.97
N GLY A 248 21.19 53.13 -4.69
CA GLY A 248 21.70 53.61 -3.39
C GLY A 248 22.98 52.95 -2.86
N ALA A 249 24.11 53.66 -2.95
CA ALA A 249 25.38 53.53 -2.19
C ALA A 249 26.08 52.15 -2.01
N ARG A 250 27.36 52.10 -2.41
CA ARG A 250 28.26 50.93 -2.29
C ARG A 250 28.72 50.63 -0.84
N ILE A 251 28.73 49.35 -0.45
CA ILE A 251 29.91 48.63 0.10
C ILE A 251 29.83 47.14 -0.33
N PRO A 252 30.88 46.51 -0.88
CA PRO A 252 30.84 45.10 -1.27
C PRO A 252 31.28 44.15 -0.15
N SER A 253 30.35 43.37 0.41
CA SER A 253 30.69 42.22 1.27
C SER A 253 30.70 40.92 0.45
N ARG A 254 31.82 40.19 0.54
CA ARG A 254 32.16 38.98 -0.22
C ARG A 254 31.15 37.83 0.01
N PRO A 255 30.70 37.11 -1.04
CA PRO A 255 29.81 35.95 -0.86
C PRO A 255 30.51 34.83 -0.09
N ARG A 256 29.84 34.25 0.92
CA ARG A 256 30.30 33.04 1.61
C ARG A 256 30.18 31.85 0.65
N ALA A 257 31.24 31.05 0.56
CA ALA A 257 31.24 29.81 -0.22
C ALA A 257 30.32 28.77 0.41
N PRO A 258 29.72 27.85 -0.38
CA PRO A 258 28.91 26.76 0.15
C PRO A 258 29.76 25.80 0.99
N GLU A 259 29.23 25.38 2.13
CA GLU A 259 29.90 24.47 3.06
C GLU A 259 30.02 23.06 2.46
N ALA A 260 31.24 22.53 2.44
CA ALA A 260 31.53 21.21 1.89
C ALA A 260 31.57 20.13 2.98
N SER A 261 30.92 18.99 2.74
CA SER A 261 30.87 17.85 3.66
C SER A 261 32.23 17.17 3.81
N LEU A 262 32.63 16.86 5.04
CA LEU A 262 33.95 16.34 5.38
C LEU A 262 33.90 14.81 5.63
N SER A 263 34.69 14.03 4.89
CA SER A 263 34.77 12.57 5.02
C SER A 263 36.02 12.14 5.79
N ILE A 264 35.84 11.52 6.96
CA ILE A 264 36.94 11.02 7.80
C ILE A 264 37.18 9.53 7.50
N HIS A 265 38.42 9.17 7.18
CA HIS A 265 38.87 7.77 7.11
C HIS A 265 39.74 7.45 8.33
N VAL A 266 39.32 6.47 9.13
CA VAL A 266 40.13 5.96 10.26
C VAL A 266 40.95 4.76 9.75
N GLY A 267 42.27 4.83 9.93
CA GLY A 267 43.18 3.74 9.54
C GLY A 267 42.98 2.49 10.39
N SER A 268 43.13 1.31 9.76
CA SER A 268 43.11 0.03 10.46
C SER A 268 44.32 -0.10 11.39
N PHE A 269 44.08 -0.25 12.69
CA PHE A 269 45.10 -0.68 13.64
C PHE A 269 45.49 -2.15 13.35
N ARG A 270 46.76 -2.46 13.60
CA ARG A 270 47.36 -3.80 13.40
C ARG A 270 47.14 -4.70 14.60
#